data_AF-A0A142XN82-F1
#
_entry.id   AF-A0A142XN82-F1
#
_cell.length_a   1.000
_cell.length_b   1.000
_cell.length_c   1.000
_cell.angle_alpha   90.00
_cell.angle_beta   90.00
_cell.angle_gamma   90.00
#
_symmetry.space_group_name_H-M   'P 1'
#
loop_
_entity.id
_entity.type
_entity.pdbx_description
1 polymer ?
#
loop_
_entity_poly.entity_id
_entity_poly.type
_entity_poly.pdbx_seq_one_letter_code
_entity_poly.pdbx_strand_id
1 'polypeptide(L)'
;MNDHDALLHAIGEHPEEDTPRLMFADWLEENGQPERADFVRNQIELTRRELTAAERHQLVKKNVYYLTNWVPHWKAQLPRIDGIEWGDFNRGLIEEVQAADDRSVIQHADAIFRVPGIHVLRLRRLRRAQALAEVPQLARLRALKMVSAGAHEDGLGILLASPHLGQLVVLDLHGNRIDNVVSVNIAGGWFQNLTELWLGSNRVGNRGARALASSPYMTQLRLLDLQDNPIDHAACSTLRSRFWSKVKL
;
A
#
# COMPACT_ATOMS: atom_id res chain seq x y z
N MET A 1 -11.34 -15.41 20.91
CA MET A 1 -10.14 -14.78 20.31
C MET A 1 -9.10 -14.76 21.41
N ASN A 2 -7.92 -15.32 21.17
CA ASN A 2 -6.83 -15.27 22.16
C ASN A 2 -6.14 -13.89 22.08
N ASP A 3 -5.33 -13.53 23.07
CA ASP A 3 -4.67 -12.21 23.14
C ASP A 3 -3.78 -11.95 21.92
N HIS A 4 -3.12 -12.99 21.40
CA HIS A 4 -2.32 -12.92 20.18
C HIS A 4 -3.14 -12.48 18.97
N ASP A 5 -4.28 -13.12 18.71
CA ASP A 5 -5.16 -12.80 17.59
C ASP A 5 -5.76 -11.40 17.71
N ALA A 6 -6.06 -10.95 18.94
CA ALA A 6 -6.57 -9.61 19.20
C ALA A 6 -5.51 -8.53 18.90
N LEU A 7 -4.25 -8.75 19.30
CA LEU A 7 -3.14 -7.84 19.00
C LEU A 7 -2.88 -7.74 17.50
N LEU A 8 -2.85 -8.89 16.82
CA LEU A 8 -2.66 -8.96 15.37
C LEU A 8 -3.82 -8.29 14.60
N HIS A 9 -5.05 -8.43 15.09
CA HIS A 9 -6.22 -7.73 14.55
C HIS A 9 -6.07 -6.21 14.71
N ALA A 10 -5.69 -5.73 15.90
CA ALA A 10 -5.48 -4.31 16.14
C ALA A 10 -4.41 -3.70 15.22
N ILE A 11 -3.31 -4.43 14.98
CA ILE A 11 -2.28 -4.00 14.01
C ILE A 11 -2.85 -3.96 12.58
N GLY A 12 -3.71 -4.90 12.21
CA GLY A 12 -4.35 -4.93 10.89
C GLY A 12 -5.31 -3.75 10.66
N GLU A 13 -6.02 -3.32 11.69
CA GLU A 13 -6.95 -2.17 11.63
C GLU A 13 -6.21 -0.83 11.60
N HIS A 14 -5.12 -0.72 12.38
CA HIS A 14 -4.32 0.48 12.56
C HIS A 14 -2.85 0.25 12.17
N PRO A 15 -2.55 -0.06 10.89
CA PRO A 15 -1.21 -0.46 10.46
C PRO A 15 -0.16 0.65 10.64
N GLU A 16 -0.57 1.91 10.64
CA GLU A 16 0.27 3.09 10.89
C GLU A 16 0.67 3.27 12.36
N GLU A 17 -0.05 2.69 13.31
CA GLU A 17 0.21 2.88 14.73
C GLU A 17 1.31 1.95 15.25
N ASP A 18 2.15 2.47 16.14
CA ASP A 18 3.20 1.70 16.80
C ASP A 18 2.71 1.05 18.11
N THR A 19 1.68 1.60 18.76
CA THR A 19 1.18 1.08 20.05
C THR A 19 0.74 -0.38 19.98
N PRO A 20 -0.09 -0.83 19.02
CA PRO A 20 -0.44 -2.25 18.90
C PRO A 20 0.77 -3.16 18.64
N ARG A 21 1.81 -2.62 17.98
CA ARG A 21 3.04 -3.36 17.67
C ARG A 21 3.95 -3.49 18.88
N LEU A 22 4.01 -2.46 19.73
CA LEU A 22 4.74 -2.52 21.00
C LEU A 22 4.08 -3.53 21.94
N MET A 23 2.75 -3.53 22.04
CA MET A 23 2.02 -4.55 22.80
C MET A 23 2.25 -5.97 22.23
N PHE A 24 2.32 -6.10 20.90
CA PHE A 24 2.70 -7.38 20.27
C PHE A 24 4.15 -7.79 20.59
N ALA A 25 5.08 -6.83 20.67
CA ALA A 25 6.44 -7.12 21.11
C ALA A 25 6.49 -7.61 22.56
N ASP A 26 5.73 -6.98 23.46
CA ASP A 26 5.62 -7.41 24.87
C ASP A 26 5.09 -8.85 24.93
N TRP A 27 4.01 -9.14 24.20
CA TRP A 27 3.46 -10.50 24.11
C TRP A 27 4.48 -11.51 23.55
N LEU A 28 5.23 -11.17 22.50
CA LEU A 28 6.27 -12.04 21.93
C LEU A 28 7.34 -12.39 22.96
N GLU A 29 7.80 -11.43 23.74
CA GLU A 29 8.80 -11.62 24.77
C GLU A 29 8.30 -12.54 25.89
N GLU A 30 7.08 -12.30 26.38
CA GLU A 30 6.41 -13.15 27.38
C GLU A 30 6.18 -14.58 26.88
N ASN A 31 6.06 -14.77 25.55
CA ASN A 31 5.84 -16.05 24.91
C ASN A 31 7.12 -16.66 24.31
N GLY A 32 8.30 -16.29 24.85
CA GLY A 32 9.56 -16.96 24.55
C GLY A 32 10.16 -16.63 23.18
N GLN A 33 9.80 -15.48 22.60
CA GLN A 33 10.36 -14.97 21.35
C GLN A 33 11.06 -13.61 21.53
N PRO A 34 12.07 -13.50 22.42
CA PRO A 34 12.69 -12.24 22.77
C PRO A 34 13.40 -11.57 21.58
N GLU A 35 14.02 -12.33 20.67
CA GLU A 35 14.66 -11.76 19.47
C GLU A 35 13.63 -11.18 18.50
N ARG A 36 12.43 -11.75 18.46
CA ARG A 36 11.33 -11.24 17.65
C ARG A 36 10.77 -9.95 18.23
N ALA A 37 10.56 -9.92 19.54
CA ALA A 37 10.12 -8.73 20.27
C ALA A 37 11.09 -7.56 20.10
N ASP A 38 12.38 -7.81 20.34
CA ASP A 38 13.43 -6.81 20.24
C ASP A 38 13.61 -6.31 18.79
N PHE A 39 13.43 -7.17 17.79
CA PHE A 39 13.40 -6.76 16.39
C PHE A 39 12.24 -5.80 16.06
N VAL A 40 11.03 -6.07 16.57
CA VAL A 40 9.87 -5.17 16.39
C VAL A 40 10.20 -3.80 16.98
N ARG A 41 10.66 -3.75 18.24
CA ARG A 41 11.02 -2.50 18.93
C ARG A 41 12.16 -1.77 18.22
N ASN A 42 13.18 -2.49 17.76
CA ASN A 42 14.31 -1.92 17.02
C ASN A 42 13.88 -1.25 15.71
N GLN A 43 12.99 -1.89 14.93
CA GLN A 43 12.49 -1.30 13.69
C GLN A 43 11.56 -0.10 13.93
N ILE A 44 10.74 -0.13 14.99
CA ILE A 44 9.93 1.03 15.41
C ILE A 44 10.86 2.20 15.79
N GLU A 45 11.85 1.95 16.63
CA GLU A 45 12.80 2.97 17.09
C GLU A 45 13.56 3.61 15.92
N LEU A 46 13.94 2.83 14.90
CA LEU A 46 14.59 3.33 13.68
C LEU A 46 13.77 4.36 12.90
N THR A 47 12.44 4.37 13.06
CA THR A 47 11.55 5.34 12.40
C THR A 47 11.56 6.71 13.06
N ARG A 48 12.10 6.83 14.28
CA ARG A 48 12.16 8.11 14.99
C ARG A 48 13.01 9.12 14.23
N ARG A 49 12.46 10.34 14.11
CA ARG A 49 13.10 11.45 13.39
C ARG A 49 14.30 12.01 14.15
N GLU A 50 14.24 12.00 15.47
CA GLU A 50 15.18 12.71 16.37
C GLU A 50 16.33 11.83 16.88
N LEU A 51 16.80 10.87 16.08
CA LEU A 51 17.96 10.05 16.45
C LEU A 51 19.27 10.76 16.12
N THR A 52 20.22 10.76 17.06
CA THR A 52 21.61 11.12 16.78
C THR A 52 22.25 10.13 15.80
N ALA A 53 23.34 10.53 15.15
CA ALA A 53 24.07 9.65 14.23
C ALA A 53 24.58 8.37 14.92
N ALA A 54 24.99 8.47 16.19
CA ALA A 54 25.48 7.34 16.97
C ALA A 54 24.36 6.35 17.32
N GLU A 55 23.22 6.82 17.82
CA GLU A 55 22.05 5.98 18.10
C GLU A 55 21.54 5.29 16.84
N ARG A 56 21.41 6.05 15.75
CA ARG A 56 21.00 5.49 14.46
C ARG A 56 21.96 4.41 13.99
N HIS A 57 23.28 4.63 14.10
CA HIS A 57 24.27 3.64 13.72
C HIS A 57 24.14 2.34 14.55
N GLN A 58 23.94 2.45 15.87
CA GLN A 58 23.75 1.29 16.74
C GLN A 58 22.48 0.52 16.38
N LEU A 59 21.36 1.21 16.19
CA LEU A 59 20.09 0.60 15.81
C LEU A 59 20.16 -0.07 14.44
N VAL A 60 20.81 0.55 13.45
CA VAL A 60 21.02 -0.03 12.12
C VAL A 60 21.91 -1.27 12.20
N LYS A 61 23.01 -1.22 12.96
CA LYS A 61 23.89 -2.38 13.17
C LYS A 61 23.11 -3.56 13.78
N LYS A 62 22.26 -3.28 14.77
CA LYS A 62 21.38 -4.27 15.41
C LYS A 62 20.34 -4.82 14.42
N ASN A 63 19.71 -3.95 13.62
CA ASN A 63 18.76 -4.36 12.59
C ASN A 63 19.40 -5.27 11.54
N VAL A 64 20.62 -4.94 11.07
CA VAL A 64 21.39 -5.76 10.13
C VAL A 64 21.69 -7.14 10.70
N TYR A 65 21.95 -7.24 12.01
CA TYR A 65 22.11 -8.53 12.67
C TYR A 65 20.83 -9.38 12.58
N TYR A 66 19.65 -8.82 12.85
CA TYR A 66 18.38 -9.56 12.70
C TYR A 66 18.07 -9.92 11.25
N LEU A 67 18.26 -8.98 10.32
CA LEU A 67 18.04 -9.20 8.89
C LEU A 67 18.89 -10.37 8.36
N THR A 68 20.12 -10.49 8.84
CA THR A 68 21.04 -11.56 8.42
C THR A 68 20.74 -12.90 9.10
N ASN A 69 20.52 -12.90 10.41
CA ASN A 69 20.53 -14.14 11.21
C ASN A 69 19.13 -14.70 11.51
N TRP A 70 18.08 -13.86 11.54
CA TRP A 70 16.76 -14.23 12.06
C TRP A 70 15.65 -14.12 11.03
N VAL A 71 15.66 -13.06 10.21
CA VAL A 71 14.62 -12.83 9.20
C VAL A 71 14.43 -14.00 8.22
N PRO A 72 15.49 -14.71 7.75
CA PRO A 72 15.29 -15.90 6.92
C PRO A 72 14.43 -16.97 7.60
N HIS A 73 14.63 -17.21 8.90
CA HIS A 73 13.86 -18.17 9.69
C HIS A 73 12.40 -17.74 9.85
N TRP A 74 12.15 -16.45 10.11
CA TRP A 74 10.78 -15.93 10.22
C TRP A 74 10.05 -15.92 8.88
N LYS A 75 10.73 -15.55 7.78
CA LYS A 75 10.14 -15.63 6.43
C LYS A 75 9.83 -17.07 6.03
N ALA A 76 10.61 -18.05 6.47
CA ALA A 76 10.34 -19.46 6.20
C ALA A 76 9.03 -19.99 6.83
N GLN A 77 8.47 -19.28 7.82
CA GLN A 77 7.19 -19.62 8.45
C GLN A 77 5.98 -19.05 7.71
N LEU A 78 6.19 -18.14 6.75
CA LEU A 78 5.12 -17.59 5.93
C LEU A 78 4.57 -18.66 4.97
N PRO A 79 3.27 -18.60 4.61
CA PRO A 79 2.72 -19.57 3.69
C PRO A 79 3.40 -19.46 2.33
N ARG A 80 3.76 -20.61 1.75
CA ARG A 80 4.26 -20.72 0.38
C ARG A 80 3.05 -20.76 -0.54
N ILE A 81 2.88 -19.70 -1.34
CA ILE A 81 1.74 -19.53 -2.24
C ILE A 81 2.29 -19.24 -3.63
N ASP A 82 1.86 -20.01 -4.62
CA ASP A 82 2.29 -19.83 -6.00
C ASP A 82 1.89 -18.45 -6.52
N GLY A 83 2.84 -17.77 -7.16
CA GLY A 83 2.62 -16.42 -7.71
C GLY A 83 2.65 -15.29 -6.68
N ILE A 84 2.94 -15.58 -5.41
CA ILE A 84 3.03 -14.63 -4.31
C ILE A 84 4.45 -14.53 -3.77
N GLU A 85 4.93 -13.30 -3.61
CA GLU A 85 6.18 -12.96 -2.96
C GLU A 85 5.91 -12.04 -1.76
N TRP A 86 6.42 -12.42 -0.59
CA TRP A 86 6.31 -11.61 0.62
C TRP A 86 7.35 -10.50 0.63
N GLY A 87 6.93 -9.29 0.99
CA GLY A 87 7.83 -8.14 1.15
C GLY A 87 8.82 -8.32 2.30
N ASP A 88 9.48 -7.22 2.66
CA ASP A 88 10.36 -7.17 3.83
C ASP A 88 9.60 -6.84 5.10
N PHE A 89 10.26 -7.11 6.24
CA PHE A 89 9.74 -6.70 7.54
C PHE A 89 9.84 -5.19 7.68
N ASN A 90 8.70 -4.57 8.00
CA ASN A 90 8.56 -3.18 8.36
C ASN A 90 7.91 -3.09 9.75
N ARG A 91 8.58 -2.38 10.67
CA ARG A 91 8.17 -2.27 12.09
C ARG A 91 7.75 -3.61 12.67
N GLY A 92 8.56 -4.62 12.40
CA GLY A 92 8.40 -5.98 12.87
C GLY A 92 7.44 -6.85 12.09
N LEU A 93 6.71 -6.41 11.06
CA LEU A 93 5.74 -7.25 10.33
C LEU A 93 5.91 -7.20 8.82
N ILE A 94 5.41 -8.21 8.11
CA ILE A 94 5.30 -8.16 6.66
C ILE A 94 4.05 -7.34 6.33
N GLU A 95 4.24 -6.25 5.59
CA GLU A 95 3.15 -5.31 5.26
C GLU A 95 2.77 -5.30 3.78
N GLU A 96 3.71 -5.71 2.91
CA GLU A 96 3.53 -5.76 1.46
C GLU A 96 3.53 -7.20 0.96
N VAL A 97 2.59 -7.47 0.06
CA VAL A 97 2.56 -8.69 -0.76
C VAL A 97 2.67 -8.30 -2.23
N GLN A 98 3.57 -8.97 -2.94
CA GLN A 98 3.72 -8.84 -4.39
C GLN A 98 3.09 -10.05 -5.07
N ALA A 99 2.15 -9.79 -5.97
CA ALA A 99 1.47 -10.81 -6.76
C ALA A 99 1.88 -10.70 -8.23
N ALA A 100 2.25 -11.83 -8.83
CA ALA A 100 2.58 -11.92 -10.25
C ALA A 100 1.36 -11.65 -11.14
N ASP A 101 0.15 -11.99 -10.66
CA ASP A 101 -1.13 -11.75 -11.30
C ASP A 101 -2.28 -11.78 -10.28
N ASP A 102 -3.44 -11.33 -10.74
CA ASP A 102 -4.66 -11.24 -9.95
C ASP A 102 -5.28 -12.60 -9.65
N ARG A 103 -5.07 -13.61 -10.50
CA ARG A 103 -5.52 -14.99 -10.24
C ARG A 103 -4.96 -15.50 -8.93
N SER A 104 -3.68 -15.28 -8.68
CA SER A 104 -3.01 -15.72 -7.45
C SER A 104 -3.63 -15.04 -6.22
N VAL A 105 -3.95 -13.75 -6.31
CA VAL A 105 -4.65 -13.01 -5.24
C VAL A 105 -6.05 -13.55 -5.01
N ILE A 106 -6.84 -13.73 -6.07
CA ILE A 106 -8.23 -14.22 -5.99
C ILE A 106 -8.27 -15.62 -5.38
N GLN A 107 -7.40 -16.53 -5.83
CA GLN A 107 -7.39 -17.93 -5.38
C GLN A 107 -6.92 -18.08 -3.93
N HIS A 108 -6.08 -17.18 -3.45
CA HIS A 108 -5.41 -17.31 -2.16
C HIS A 108 -5.68 -16.14 -1.20
N ALA A 109 -6.75 -15.37 -1.41
CA ALA A 109 -7.06 -14.19 -0.61
C ALA A 109 -7.04 -14.47 0.90
N ASP A 110 -7.73 -15.53 1.36
CA ASP A 110 -7.75 -15.88 2.77
C ASP A 110 -6.37 -16.21 3.35
N ALA A 111 -5.53 -16.92 2.58
CA ALA A 111 -4.18 -17.25 3.03
C ALA A 111 -3.27 -16.02 3.04
N ILE A 112 -3.44 -15.11 2.06
CA ILE A 112 -2.67 -13.87 1.94
C ILE A 112 -2.99 -12.94 3.11
N PHE A 113 -4.28 -12.64 3.31
CA PHE A 113 -4.73 -11.67 4.31
C PHE A 113 -4.82 -12.25 5.72
N ARG A 114 -4.57 -13.55 5.91
CA ARG A 114 -4.31 -14.12 7.25
C ARG A 114 -2.97 -13.65 7.81
N VAL A 115 -2.02 -13.24 6.97
CA VAL A 115 -0.80 -12.58 7.43
C VAL A 115 -1.18 -11.19 7.97
N PRO A 116 -1.09 -10.93 9.29
CA PRO A 116 -1.81 -9.82 9.92
C PRO A 116 -1.44 -8.43 9.45
N GLY A 117 -0.16 -8.23 9.10
CA GLY A 117 0.35 -6.93 8.68
C GLY A 117 0.01 -6.55 7.25
N ILE A 118 -0.57 -7.44 6.43
CA ILE A 118 -0.77 -7.16 5.00
C ILE A 118 -1.83 -6.08 4.79
N HIS A 119 -1.38 -4.93 4.29
CA HIS A 119 -2.22 -3.81 3.86
C HIS A 119 -1.71 -3.16 2.57
N VAL A 120 -0.58 -3.61 2.02
CA VAL A 120 -0.06 -3.18 0.72
C VAL A 120 -0.10 -4.34 -0.27
N LEU A 121 -0.78 -4.15 -1.40
CA LEU A 121 -0.76 -5.08 -2.53
C LEU A 121 -0.02 -4.45 -3.71
N ARG A 122 1.04 -5.12 -4.16
CA ARG A 122 1.67 -4.85 -5.45
C ARG A 122 1.25 -5.90 -6.46
N LEU A 123 0.52 -5.50 -7.49
CA LEU A 123 0.01 -6.40 -8.51
C LEU A 123 0.67 -6.13 -9.86
N ARG A 124 1.35 -7.15 -10.41
CA ARG A 124 2.10 -7.03 -11.67
C ARG A 124 1.24 -7.18 -12.92
N ARG A 125 0.10 -7.88 -12.85
CA ARG A 125 -0.77 -8.11 -14.01
C ARG A 125 -2.23 -8.16 -13.61
N LEU A 126 -3.06 -7.37 -14.29
CA LEU A 126 -4.52 -7.37 -14.12
C LEU A 126 -5.20 -7.95 -15.37
N ARG A 127 -5.95 -9.05 -15.24
CA ARG A 127 -6.68 -9.73 -16.31
C ARG A 127 -8.14 -10.08 -15.95
N ARG A 128 -8.45 -10.20 -14.66
CA ARG A 128 -9.70 -10.65 -14.05
C ARG A 128 -10.22 -9.58 -13.09
N ALA A 129 -10.28 -8.34 -13.57
CA ALA A 129 -10.63 -7.19 -12.74
C ALA A 129 -11.95 -7.34 -11.99
N GLN A 130 -12.99 -7.91 -12.63
CA GLN A 130 -14.29 -8.16 -11.98
C GLN A 130 -14.15 -9.08 -10.77
N ALA A 131 -13.50 -10.24 -10.95
CA ALA A 131 -13.33 -11.20 -9.86
C ALA A 131 -12.42 -10.64 -8.75
N LEU A 132 -11.39 -9.86 -9.10
CA LEU A 132 -10.56 -9.19 -8.09
C LEU A 132 -11.36 -8.13 -7.33
N ALA A 133 -12.21 -7.35 -8.01
CA ALA A 133 -13.05 -6.32 -7.40
C ALA A 133 -14.04 -6.87 -6.36
N GLU A 134 -14.38 -8.16 -6.45
CA GLU A 134 -15.27 -8.87 -5.53
C GLU A 134 -14.56 -9.48 -4.31
N VAL A 135 -13.22 -9.39 -4.21
CA VAL A 135 -12.47 -9.92 -3.07
C VAL A 135 -12.66 -9.00 -1.84
N PRO A 136 -13.40 -9.42 -0.80
CA PRO A 136 -13.73 -8.54 0.32
C PRO A 136 -12.52 -8.15 1.17
N GLN A 137 -11.49 -8.99 1.20
CA GLN A 137 -10.25 -8.77 1.95
C GLN A 137 -9.46 -7.55 1.41
N LEU A 138 -9.76 -7.07 0.18
CA LEU A 138 -9.18 -5.82 -0.31
C LEU A 138 -9.55 -4.61 0.56
N ALA A 139 -10.62 -4.70 1.38
CA ALA A 139 -10.99 -3.68 2.37
C ALA A 139 -9.88 -3.39 3.40
N ARG A 140 -8.93 -4.31 3.57
CA ARG A 140 -7.76 -4.13 4.44
C ARG A 140 -6.65 -3.33 3.78
N LEU A 141 -6.69 -3.12 2.47
CA LEU A 141 -5.63 -2.41 1.78
C LEU A 141 -5.62 -0.93 2.14
N ARG A 142 -4.43 -0.44 2.46
CA ARG A 142 -4.08 0.99 2.52
C ARG A 142 -3.30 1.40 1.28
N ALA A 143 -2.67 0.48 0.57
CA ALA A 143 -1.97 0.78 -0.67
C ALA A 143 -2.20 -0.28 -1.75
N LEU A 144 -2.55 0.17 -2.96
CA LEU A 144 -2.62 -0.64 -4.17
C LEU A 144 -1.63 -0.09 -5.19
N LYS A 145 -0.67 -0.92 -5.59
CA LYS A 145 0.40 -0.58 -6.53
C LYS A 145 0.33 -1.46 -7.77
N MET A 146 0.12 -0.86 -8.93
CA MET A 146 0.02 -1.54 -10.23
C MET A 146 0.85 -0.81 -11.28
N VAL A 147 2.16 -0.70 -11.06
CA VAL A 147 3.07 -0.02 -11.99
C VAL A 147 3.28 -0.87 -13.24
N SER A 148 2.95 -0.31 -14.41
CA SER A 148 3.08 -0.97 -15.71
C SER A 148 2.45 -2.37 -15.74
N ALA A 149 1.29 -2.52 -15.09
CA ALA A 149 0.67 -3.82 -14.86
C ALA A 149 -0.09 -4.39 -16.07
N GLY A 150 0.09 -3.78 -17.26
CA GLY A 150 -0.63 -4.13 -18.48
C GLY A 150 -2.14 -4.01 -18.34
N ALA A 151 -2.61 -3.18 -17.40
CA ALA A 151 -4.02 -3.06 -17.08
C ALA A 151 -4.72 -2.25 -18.19
N HIS A 152 -5.73 -2.86 -18.81
CA HIS A 152 -6.60 -2.19 -19.78
C HIS A 152 -7.58 -1.25 -19.05
N GLU A 153 -7.99 -0.19 -19.74
CA GLU A 153 -8.87 0.87 -19.21
C GLU A 153 -10.16 0.30 -18.62
N ASP A 154 -10.83 -0.62 -19.33
CA ASP A 154 -12.07 -1.26 -18.87
C ASP A 154 -11.88 -2.07 -17.57
N GLY A 155 -10.79 -2.84 -17.48
CA GLY A 155 -10.47 -3.61 -16.29
C GLY A 155 -10.12 -2.73 -15.10
N LEU A 156 -9.36 -1.66 -15.31
CA LEU A 156 -9.06 -0.70 -14.26
C LEU A 156 -10.32 -0.01 -13.75
N GLY A 157 -11.21 0.41 -14.64
CA GLY A 157 -12.49 1.01 -14.27
C GLY A 157 -13.30 0.13 -13.34
N ILE A 158 -13.41 -1.17 -13.66
CA ILE A 158 -14.10 -2.16 -12.83
C ILE A 158 -13.45 -2.29 -11.45
N LEU A 159 -12.13 -2.49 -11.40
CA LEU A 159 -11.42 -2.66 -10.13
C LEU A 159 -11.54 -1.42 -9.23
N LEU A 160 -11.40 -0.22 -9.81
CA LEU A 160 -11.47 1.05 -9.09
C LEU A 160 -12.89 1.39 -8.61
N ALA A 161 -13.91 0.74 -9.16
CA ALA A 161 -15.29 0.81 -8.68
C ALA A 161 -15.60 -0.19 -7.54
N SER A 162 -14.63 -1.04 -7.15
CA SER A 162 -14.81 -1.99 -6.05
C SER A 162 -15.17 -1.27 -4.74
N PRO A 163 -16.21 -1.72 -4.02
CA PRO A 163 -16.56 -1.16 -2.71
C PRO A 163 -15.49 -1.46 -1.65
N HIS A 164 -14.56 -2.38 -1.93
CA HIS A 164 -13.53 -2.82 -1.01
C HIS A 164 -12.24 -1.98 -1.08
N LEU A 165 -12.16 -0.94 -1.94
CA LEU A 165 -10.96 -0.09 -2.03
C LEU A 165 -11.11 1.26 -1.31
N GLY A 166 -12.17 1.46 -0.53
CA GLY A 166 -12.47 2.74 0.14
C GLY A 166 -11.45 3.18 1.20
N GLN A 167 -10.63 2.25 1.71
CA GLN A 167 -9.60 2.54 2.73
C GLN A 167 -8.21 2.84 2.13
N LEU A 168 -8.10 2.95 0.80
CA LEU A 168 -6.82 3.27 0.17
C LEU A 168 -6.33 4.67 0.55
N VAL A 169 -5.07 4.70 0.96
CA VAL A 169 -4.26 5.89 1.27
C VAL A 169 -3.28 6.17 0.13
N VAL A 170 -2.79 5.13 -0.53
CA VAL A 170 -1.88 5.21 -1.68
C VAL A 170 -2.45 4.41 -2.85
N LEU A 171 -2.57 5.05 -4.01
CA LEU A 171 -2.93 4.42 -5.27
C LEU A 171 -1.85 4.74 -6.30
N ASP A 172 -1.08 3.72 -6.68
CA ASP A 172 -0.01 3.87 -7.67
C ASP A 172 -0.34 3.09 -8.94
N LEU A 173 -0.61 3.83 -10.02
CA LEU A 173 -1.00 3.32 -11.32
C LEU A 173 -0.09 3.85 -12.43
N HIS A 174 1.18 4.16 -12.13
CA HIS A 174 2.14 4.60 -13.15
C HIS A 174 2.24 3.64 -14.34
N GLY A 175 2.52 4.20 -15.52
CA GLY A 175 2.89 3.39 -16.69
C GLY A 175 1.78 2.49 -17.21
N ASN A 176 0.52 2.80 -16.90
CA ASN A 176 -0.64 2.13 -17.48
C ASN A 176 -1.16 2.90 -18.69
N ARG A 177 -2.32 2.50 -19.21
CA ARG A 177 -3.00 3.19 -20.31
C ARG A 177 -4.20 3.97 -19.80
N ILE A 178 -4.12 4.61 -18.63
CA ILE A 178 -5.25 5.34 -18.04
C ILE A 178 -5.60 6.55 -18.89
N ASP A 179 -6.85 6.60 -19.36
CA ASP A 179 -7.38 7.65 -20.21
C ASP A 179 -8.26 8.65 -19.41
N ASN A 180 -9.00 9.50 -20.12
CA ASN A 180 -9.94 10.43 -19.49
C ASN A 180 -11.10 9.71 -18.77
N VAL A 181 -11.60 8.59 -19.30
CA VAL A 181 -12.72 7.86 -18.71
C VAL A 181 -12.32 7.30 -17.35
N VAL A 182 -11.20 6.59 -17.28
CA VAL A 182 -10.71 6.03 -16.01
C VAL A 182 -10.33 7.14 -15.02
N SER A 183 -9.74 8.24 -15.50
CA SER A 183 -9.42 9.39 -14.63
C SER A 183 -10.65 10.03 -14.00
N VAL A 184 -11.76 10.12 -14.73
CA VAL A 184 -13.05 10.60 -14.21
C VAL A 184 -13.60 9.62 -13.16
N ASN A 185 -13.47 8.32 -13.39
CA ASN A 185 -13.88 7.30 -12.40
C ASN A 185 -13.06 7.42 -11.11
N ILE A 186 -11.74 7.64 -11.22
CA ILE A 186 -10.88 7.90 -10.05
C ILE A 186 -11.34 9.16 -9.31
N ALA A 187 -11.62 10.24 -10.03
CA ALA A 187 -12.08 11.51 -9.45
C ALA A 187 -13.44 11.39 -8.74
N GLY A 188 -14.33 10.54 -9.23
CA GLY A 188 -15.66 10.27 -8.65
C GLY A 188 -15.70 9.10 -7.65
N GLY A 189 -14.60 8.37 -7.48
CA GLY A 189 -14.52 7.18 -6.64
C GLY A 189 -14.51 7.47 -5.14
N TRP A 190 -14.61 6.42 -4.34
CA TRP A 190 -14.78 6.47 -2.88
C TRP A 190 -13.45 6.65 -2.11
N PHE A 191 -12.46 7.31 -2.70
CA PHE A 191 -11.09 7.42 -2.18
C PHE A 191 -10.91 8.59 -1.20
N GLN A 192 -11.71 8.62 -0.12
CA GLN A 192 -11.74 9.73 0.84
C GLN A 192 -10.45 9.87 1.66
N ASN A 193 -9.73 8.76 1.84
CA ASN A 193 -8.49 8.69 2.63
C ASN A 193 -7.23 8.84 1.78
N LEU A 194 -7.37 9.06 0.46
CA LEU A 194 -6.23 9.05 -0.45
C LEU A 194 -5.32 10.25 -0.20
N THR A 195 -4.07 9.96 0.11
CA THR A 195 -3.01 10.96 0.33
C THR A 195 -2.01 10.99 -0.82
N GLU A 196 -1.84 9.88 -1.52
CA GLU A 196 -0.93 9.79 -2.67
C GLU A 196 -1.64 9.11 -3.85
N LEU A 197 -1.67 9.83 -4.97
CA LEU A 197 -2.19 9.34 -6.24
C LEU A 197 -1.11 9.47 -7.30
N TRP A 198 -0.67 8.35 -7.84
CA TRP A 198 0.38 8.32 -8.84
C TRP A 198 -0.15 7.83 -10.18
N LEU A 199 -0.19 8.74 -11.16
CA LEU A 199 -0.73 8.53 -12.50
C LEU A 199 0.28 8.90 -13.59
N GLY A 200 1.57 9.02 -13.27
CA GLY A 200 2.57 9.37 -14.26
C GLY A 200 2.69 8.35 -15.40
N SER A 201 3.14 8.80 -16.57
CA SER A 201 3.31 7.98 -17.78
C SER A 201 2.04 7.22 -18.18
N ASN A 202 0.90 7.92 -18.20
CA ASN A 202 -0.40 7.41 -18.64
C ASN A 202 -0.92 8.22 -19.86
N ARG A 203 -2.23 8.22 -20.10
CA ARG A 203 -2.92 8.98 -21.17
C ARG A 203 -3.98 9.92 -20.60
N VAL A 204 -3.76 10.44 -19.38
CA VAL A 204 -4.66 11.38 -18.73
C VAL A 204 -4.68 12.67 -19.56
N GLY A 205 -5.82 12.97 -20.16
CA GLY A 205 -6.01 14.20 -20.91
C GLY A 205 -6.61 15.33 -20.07
N ASN A 206 -6.84 16.47 -20.72
CA ASN A 206 -7.43 17.66 -20.11
C ASN A 206 -8.74 17.41 -19.35
N ARG A 207 -9.59 16.51 -19.87
CA ARG A 207 -10.87 16.17 -19.22
C ARG A 207 -10.63 15.42 -17.91
N GLY A 208 -9.75 14.43 -17.91
CA GLY A 208 -9.36 13.69 -16.72
C GLY A 208 -8.68 14.59 -15.68
N ALA A 209 -7.75 15.43 -16.12
CA ALA A 209 -7.07 16.42 -15.28
C ALA A 209 -8.07 17.37 -14.57
N ARG A 210 -9.04 17.93 -15.31
CA ARG A 210 -10.08 18.79 -14.73
C ARG A 210 -11.00 18.04 -13.78
N ALA A 211 -11.31 16.78 -14.08
CA ALA A 211 -12.12 15.94 -13.19
C ALA A 211 -11.39 15.68 -11.87
N LEU A 212 -10.10 15.31 -11.91
CA LEU A 212 -9.26 15.14 -10.72
C LEU A 212 -9.19 16.44 -9.89
N ALA A 213 -9.00 17.59 -10.53
CA ALA A 213 -9.00 18.90 -9.86
C ALA A 213 -10.35 19.26 -9.21
N SER A 214 -11.45 18.73 -9.74
CA SER A 214 -12.81 19.00 -9.27
C SER A 214 -13.35 17.92 -8.33
N SER A 215 -12.54 16.89 -7.99
CA SER A 215 -12.97 15.80 -7.13
C SER A 215 -13.32 16.33 -5.73
N PRO A 216 -14.53 16.01 -5.20
CA PRO A 216 -14.91 16.41 -3.84
C PRO A 216 -14.22 15.54 -2.78
N TYR A 217 -13.67 14.37 -3.14
CA TYR A 217 -13.16 13.38 -2.19
C TYR A 217 -11.65 13.53 -1.92
N MET A 218 -10.87 14.04 -2.87
CA MET A 218 -9.40 14.18 -2.78
C MET A 218 -8.95 15.37 -1.90
N THR A 219 -9.56 15.51 -0.72
CA THR A 219 -9.26 16.61 0.22
C THR A 219 -7.99 16.38 1.02
N GLN A 220 -7.63 15.11 1.26
CA GLN A 220 -6.44 14.70 2.01
C GLN A 220 -5.20 14.51 1.13
N LEU A 221 -5.32 14.72 -0.18
CA LEU A 221 -4.24 14.48 -1.12
C LEU A 221 -3.02 15.37 -0.77
N ARG A 222 -1.86 14.74 -0.68
CA ARG A 222 -0.54 15.34 -0.41
C ARG A 222 0.39 15.22 -1.60
N LEU A 223 0.14 14.26 -2.48
CA LEU A 223 0.87 14.05 -3.71
C LEU A 223 -0.08 13.61 -4.83
N LEU A 224 -0.02 14.30 -5.96
CA LEU A 224 -0.61 13.91 -7.23
C LEU A 224 0.47 13.90 -8.30
N ASP A 225 0.82 12.74 -8.82
CA ASP A 225 1.76 12.63 -9.94
C ASP A 225 1.01 12.45 -11.26
N LEU A 226 1.22 13.38 -12.19
CA LEU A 226 0.67 13.37 -13.54
C LEU A 226 1.76 13.59 -14.60
N GLN A 227 3.04 13.42 -14.25
CA GLN A 227 4.13 13.55 -15.21
C GLN A 227 3.94 12.63 -16.42
N ASP A 228 4.45 13.04 -17.59
CA ASP A 228 4.33 12.26 -18.83
C ASP A 228 2.87 11.92 -19.23
N ASN A 229 1.94 12.85 -19.03
CA ASN A 229 0.56 12.77 -19.53
C ASN A 229 0.24 13.90 -20.53
N PRO A 230 -0.67 13.69 -21.50
CA PRO A 230 -1.05 14.70 -22.50
C PRO A 230 -1.99 15.77 -21.92
N ILE A 231 -1.47 16.62 -21.03
CA ILE A 231 -2.22 17.69 -20.34
C ILE A 231 -1.72 19.06 -20.83
N ASP A 232 -2.65 19.91 -21.27
CA ASP A 232 -2.33 21.26 -21.73
C ASP A 232 -2.09 22.25 -20.57
N HIS A 233 -1.59 23.44 -20.92
CA HIS A 233 -1.30 24.49 -19.95
C HIS A 233 -2.52 24.94 -19.13
N ALA A 234 -3.72 24.94 -19.72
CA ALA A 234 -4.95 25.37 -19.03
C ALA A 234 -5.40 24.34 -17.98
N ALA A 235 -5.31 23.05 -18.30
CA ALA A 235 -5.58 21.97 -17.37
C ALA A 235 -4.50 21.89 -16.27
N CYS A 236 -3.22 22.08 -16.60
CA CYS A 236 -2.13 22.23 -15.63
C CYS A 236 -2.37 23.38 -14.65
N SER A 237 -2.81 24.54 -15.14
CA SER A 237 -3.19 25.69 -14.29
C SER A 237 -4.34 25.32 -13.34
N THR A 238 -5.37 24.63 -13.84
CA THR A 238 -6.50 24.15 -13.01
C THR A 238 -6.03 23.23 -11.88
N LEU A 239 -5.15 22.28 -12.18
CA LEU A 239 -4.57 21.38 -11.19
C LEU A 239 -3.73 22.12 -10.15
N ARG A 240 -2.88 23.06 -10.59
CA ARG A 240 -2.03 23.88 -9.68
C ARG A 240 -2.87 24.80 -8.79
N SER A 241 -3.98 25.33 -9.27
CA SER A 241 -4.91 26.12 -8.44
C SER A 241 -5.52 25.29 -7.31
N ARG A 242 -5.73 23.98 -7.51
CA ARG A 242 -6.29 23.09 -6.50
C ARG A 242 -5.23 22.49 -5.56
N PHE A 243 -4.16 21.94 -6.12
CA PHE A 243 -3.20 21.10 -5.39
C PHE A 243 -1.87 21.80 -5.10
N TRP A 244 -1.60 22.94 -5.73
CA TRP A 244 -0.43 23.77 -5.48
C TRP A 244 0.89 23.01 -5.64
N SER A 245 1.74 22.93 -4.62
CA SER A 245 3.03 22.19 -4.65
C SER A 245 2.87 20.66 -4.58
N LYS A 246 1.65 20.16 -4.37
CA LYS A 246 1.37 18.72 -4.24
C LYS A 246 1.25 18.01 -5.59
N VAL A 247 1.06 18.76 -6.68
CA VAL A 247 0.93 18.17 -8.02
C VAL A 247 2.25 18.24 -8.79
N LYS A 248 2.64 17.11 -9.38
CA LYS A 248 3.75 16.98 -10.33
C LYS A 248 3.16 16.81 -11.72
N LEU A 249 3.66 17.60 -12.68
CA LEU A 249 3.18 17.70 -14.06
C LEU A 249 4.36 17.58 -15.02
#